data_AF-A0A1X9U5P1-F1
#
_entry.id   AF-A0A1X9U5P1-F1
#
_cell.length_a   1.000
_cell.length_b   1.000
_cell.length_c   1.000
_cell.angle_alpha   90.00
_cell.angle_beta   90.00
_cell.angle_gamma   90.00
#
_symmetry.space_group_name_H-M   'P 1'
#
loop_
_entity.id
_entity.type
_entity.pdbx_description
1 polymer ?
#
loop_
_entity_poly.entity_id
_entity_poly.type
_entity_poly.pdbx_seq_one_letter_code
_entity_poly.pdbx_strand_id
1 'polypeptide(L)' 'MLTLTHSEQQEAAERIHELMAQGISSGEAIKIIADQIRAEAAKKAEQQD' A
#
# COMPACT_ATOMS: atom_id res chain seq x y z
N MET A 1 13.22 -9.36 1.68
CA MET A 1 11.88 -8.99 1.16
C MET A 1 11.35 -7.89 2.06
N LEU A 2 10.76 -6.83 1.49
CA LEU A 2 10.07 -5.83 2.29
C LEU A 2 8.79 -6.50 2.83
N THR A 3 8.79 -6.88 4.10
CA THR A 3 7.66 -7.58 4.72
C THR A 3 6.80 -6.59 5.46
N LEU A 4 5.56 -6.42 5.00
CA LEU A 4 4.54 -5.65 5.71
C LEU A 4 4.20 -6.35 7.02
N THR A 5 4.05 -5.57 8.08
CA THR A 5 3.44 -6.02 9.33
C THR A 5 1.98 -6.43 9.10
N HIS A 6 1.40 -7.22 10.00
CA HIS A 6 -0.02 -7.58 9.91
C HIS A 6 -0.95 -6.35 9.86
N SER A 7 -0.58 -5.27 10.56
CA SER A 7 -1.34 -4.02 10.53
C SER A 7 -1.30 -3.37 9.15
N GLU A 8 -0.12 -3.26 8.55
CA GLU A 8 0.05 -2.65 7.23
C GLU A 8 -0.61 -3.51 6.13
N GLN A 9 -0.63 -4.84 6.29
CA GLN A 9 -1.36 -5.73 5.38
C GLN A 9 -2.88 -5.50 5.45
N GLN A 10 -3.42 -5.34 6.67
CA GLN A 10 -4.83 -5.08 6.88
C GLN A 10 -5.23 -3.71 6.29
N GLU A 11 -4.44 -2.67 6.56
CA GLU A 11 -4.65 -1.34 6.01
C GLU A 11 -4.61 -1.36 4.48
N ALA A 12 -3.61 -2.04 3.89
CA ALA A 12 -3.52 -2.19 2.44
C ALA A 12 -4.77 -2.86 1.85
N ALA A 13 -5.32 -3.87 2.50
CA ALA A 13 -6.54 -4.54 2.07
C ALA A 13 -7.76 -3.59 2.13
N GLU A 14 -7.93 -2.87 3.23
CA GLU A 14 -9.01 -1.89 3.41
C GLU A 14 -8.96 -0.80 2.34
N ARG A 15 -7.78 -0.24 2.07
CA ARG A 15 -7.61 0.78 1.03
C ARG A 15 -7.88 0.23 -0.37
N ILE A 16 -7.50 -1.02 -0.67
CA ILE A 16 -7.88 -1.66 -1.94
C ILE A 16 -9.41 -1.74 -2.06
N HIS A 17 -10.10 -2.15 -1.00
CA HIS A 17 -11.57 -2.21 -0.99
C HIS A 17 -12.22 -0.84 -1.17
N GLU A 18 -11.68 0.22 -0.56
CA GLU A 18 -12.16 1.59 -0.76
C GLU A 18 -11.98 2.08 -2.20
N LEU A 19 -10.83 1.79 -2.82
CA LEU A 19 -10.57 2.13 -4.22
C LEU A 19 -11.55 1.39 -5.14
N MET A 20 -11.83 0.12 -4.85
CA MET A 20 -12.83 -0.66 -5.57
C MET A 20 -14.24 -0.09 -5.41
N ALA A 21 -14.60 0.38 -4.22
CA ALA A 21 -15.90 1.05 -3.98
C ALA A 21 -16.03 2.36 -4.77
N GLN A 22 -14.92 3.02 -5.07
CA GLN A 22 -14.85 4.20 -5.95
C GLN A 22 -14.90 3.86 -7.45
N GLY A 23 -15.01 2.57 -7.80
CA GLY A 23 -15.09 2.09 -9.19
C GLY A 23 -13.72 1.81 -9.83
N ILE A 24 -12.63 1.82 -9.06
CA ILE A 24 -11.30 1.45 -9.55
C ILE A 24 -11.22 -0.07 -9.68
N SER A 25 -10.63 -0.57 -10.77
CA SER A 25 -10.43 -2.00 -10.95
C SER A 25 -9.48 -2.57 -9.88
N SER A 26 -9.71 -3.80 -9.43
CA SER A 26 -8.87 -4.43 -8.40
C SER A 26 -7.38 -4.44 -8.78
N GLY A 27 -7.05 -4.66 -10.06
CA GLY A 27 -5.66 -4.66 -10.53
C GLY A 27 -4.99 -3.28 -10.42
N GLU A 28 -5.73 -2.22 -10.74
CA GLU A 28 -5.24 -0.85 -10.62
C GLU A 28 -5.15 -0.39 -9.17
N ALA A 29 -6.13 -0.77 -8.34
CA ALA A 29 -6.11 -0.52 -6.91
C ALA A 29 -4.87 -1.16 -6.24
N ILE A 30 -4.58 -2.43 -6.56
CA ILE A 30 -3.39 -3.13 -6.07
C ILE A 30 -2.12 -2.40 -6.49
N LYS A 31 -2.03 -1.95 -7.75
CA LYS A 31 -0.86 -1.22 -8.26
C LYS A 31 -0.64 0.08 -7.49
N ILE A 32 -1.70 0.88 -7.28
CA ILE A 32 -1.65 2.14 -6.54
C ILE A 32 -1.14 1.91 -5.12
N ILE A 33 -1.70 0.92 -4.41
CA ILE A 33 -1.29 0.63 -3.02
C ILE A 33 0.14 0.08 -2.97
N ALA A 34 0.55 -0.77 -3.91
CA ALA A 34 1.92 -1.27 -3.98
C ALA A 34 2.94 -0.16 -4.25
N ASP A 35 2.60 0.83 -5.08
CA ASP A 35 3.43 2.01 -5.32
C ASP A 35 3.54 2.89 -4.06
N GLN A 36 2.43 3.10 -3.34
CA GLN A 36 2.43 3.85 -2.07
C GLN A 36 3.31 3.18 -1.01
N ILE A 37 3.16 1.87 -0.81
CA ILE A 37 3.97 1.09 0.15
C ILE A 37 5.45 1.22 -0.16
N ARG A 38 5.86 1.13 -1.44
CA ARG A 38 7.26 1.32 -1.84
C ARG A 38 7.76 2.72 -1.54
N ALA A 39 6.96 3.75 -1.83
CA ALA A 39 7.32 5.14 -1.57
C ALA A 39 7.46 5.44 -0.07
N GLU A 40 6.55 4.92 0.76
CA GLU A 40 6.60 5.05 2.22
C GLU A 40 7.81 4.32 2.79
N ALA A 41 8.11 3.11 2.30
CA ALA A 41 9.29 2.37 2.70
C ALA A 41 10.59 3.11 2.37
N ALA A 42 10.67 3.73 1.18
CA ALA A 42 11.82 4.54 0.78
C ALA A 42 11.98 5.78 1.69
N LYS A 43 10.88 6.51 1.96
CA LYS A 43 10.91 7.65 2.88
C LYS A 43 11.29 7.26 4.31
N LYS A 44 10.80 6.12 4.79
CA LYS A 44 11.11 5.60 6.12
C LYS A 44 12.59 5.23 6.24
N ALA A 45 13.20 4.73 5.16
CA ALA A 45 14.64 4.48 5.10
C ALA A 45 15.44 5.79 5.11
N GLU A 46 15.02 6.81 4.34
CA GLU A 46 15.68 8.12 4.30
C GLU A 46 15.57 8.92 5.61
N GLN A 47 14.51 8.71 6.40
CA GLN A 47 14.32 9.37 7.71
C GLN A 47 15.04 8.66 8.86
N GLN A 48 15.66 7.51 8.62
CA GLN A 48 16.41 6.74 9.62
C GLN A 48 17.93 6.96 9.56
N ASP A 49 18.42 7.83 8.66
CA ASP A 49 19.80 8.33 8.58
C ASP A 49 19.93 9.74 9.20
#